data_AF-A0A2R6HTN2-F1
#
_entry.id   AF-A0A2R6HTN2-F1
#
_cell.length_a   1.000
_cell.length_b   1.000
_cell.length_c   1.000
_cell.angle_alpha   90.00
_cell.angle_beta   90.00
_cell.angle_gamma   90.00
#
_symmetry.space_group_name_H-M   'P 1'
#
loop_
_entity.id
_entity.type
_entity.pdbx_description
1 polymer ?
#
loop_
_entity_poly.entity_id
_entity_poly.type
_entity_poly.pdbx_seq_one_letter_code
_entity_poly.pdbx_strand_id
1 'polypeptide(L)'
;MASITLDPTDRAQLRTELDRFAPSVTERADGTLVADFGGRAHFAVEPDGTVDAGMPLHDFDGPADRLAFDHDTGAIDVEFDTDEAVAVYTFRRP
;
A
#
# COMPACT_ATOMS: atom_id res chain seq x y z
N MET A 1 -0.43 18.42 -8.51
CA MET A 1 0.18 17.10 -8.34
C MET A 1 -0.93 16.21 -7.85
N ALA A 2 -1.32 15.24 -8.66
CA ALA A 2 -2.55 14.47 -8.46
C ALA A 2 -2.17 13.14 -7.82
N SER A 3 -2.60 12.94 -6.57
CA SER A 3 -2.62 11.60 -5.99
C SER A 3 -3.62 10.75 -6.76
N ILE A 4 -3.25 9.50 -7.02
CA ILE A 4 -4.14 8.51 -7.65
C ILE A 4 -4.77 7.71 -6.53
N THR A 5 -6.10 7.75 -6.47
CA THR A 5 -6.88 7.06 -5.44
C THR A 5 -7.52 5.82 -6.03
N LEU A 6 -7.37 4.67 -5.37
CA LEU A 6 -7.91 3.39 -5.79
C LEU A 6 -8.47 2.57 -4.62
N ASP A 7 -9.34 1.63 -4.96
CA ASP A 7 -9.82 0.59 -4.05
C ASP A 7 -8.74 -0.51 -3.94
N PRO A 8 -8.32 -0.91 -2.73
CA PRO A 8 -7.27 -1.92 -2.56
C PRO A 8 -7.64 -3.29 -3.13
N THR A 9 -8.92 -3.56 -3.40
CA THR A 9 -9.39 -4.77 -4.08
C THR A 9 -9.36 -4.66 -5.61
N ASP A 10 -9.14 -3.47 -6.20
CA ASP A 10 -8.89 -3.32 -7.65
C ASP A 10 -7.46 -3.78 -7.99
N ARG A 11 -7.32 -5.09 -8.15
CA ARG A 11 -6.03 -5.76 -8.35
C ARG A 11 -5.26 -5.29 -9.58
N ALA A 12 -5.96 -4.92 -10.65
CA ALA A 12 -5.31 -4.50 -11.88
C ALA A 12 -4.74 -3.09 -11.75
N GLN A 13 -5.52 -2.18 -11.16
CA GLN A 13 -5.07 -0.81 -10.91
C GLN A 13 -4.01 -0.77 -9.81
N LEU A 14 -4.21 -1.49 -8.72
CA LEU A 14 -3.26 -1.61 -7.62
C LEU A 14 -1.89 -2.08 -8.11
N ARG A 15 -1.84 -3.15 -8.92
CA ARG A 15 -0.57 -3.64 -9.48
C ARG A 15 0.12 -2.57 -10.32
N THR A 16 -0.63 -1.87 -11.18
CA THR A 16 -0.10 -0.81 -12.04
C THR A 16 0.53 0.31 -11.23
N GLU A 17 -0.15 0.76 -10.17
CA GLU A 17 0.36 1.84 -9.33
C GLU A 17 1.52 1.39 -8.43
N LEU A 18 1.51 0.15 -7.92
CA LEU A 18 2.64 -0.43 -7.19
C LEU A 18 3.89 -0.57 -8.07
N ASP A 19 3.73 -1.06 -9.31
CA ASP A 19 4.84 -1.22 -10.27
C ASP A 19 5.46 0.15 -10.63
N ARG A 20 4.68 1.22 -10.56
CA ARG A 20 5.15 2.59 -10.72
C ARG A 20 5.81 3.15 -9.45
N PHE A 21 5.29 2.79 -8.28
CA PHE A 21 5.70 3.33 -6.99
C PHE A 21 7.01 2.72 -6.48
N ALA A 22 7.16 1.41 -6.64
CA ALA A 22 8.23 0.60 -6.08
C ALA A 22 9.20 0.09 -7.16
N PRO A 23 10.47 -0.15 -6.81
CA PRO A 23 11.45 -0.70 -7.76
C PRO A 23 11.20 -2.17 -8.10
N SER A 24 10.51 -2.91 -7.24
CA SER A 24 10.15 -4.30 -7.45
C SER A 24 8.79 -4.61 -6.84
N VAL A 25 7.92 -5.22 -7.63
CA VAL A 25 6.64 -5.76 -7.18
C VAL A 25 6.58 -7.24 -7.52
N THR A 26 6.23 -8.03 -6.52
CA THR A 26 6.03 -9.47 -6.66
C THR A 26 4.63 -9.85 -6.23
N GLU A 27 4.16 -10.99 -6.71
CA GLU A 27 2.88 -11.57 -6.30
C GLU A 27 3.17 -12.91 -5.62
N ARG A 28 2.66 -13.06 -4.39
CA ARG A 28 2.77 -14.30 -3.61
C ARG A 28 1.73 -15.32 -4.10
N ALA A 29 1.88 -16.58 -3.67
CA ALA A 29 1.02 -17.69 -4.12
C ALA A 29 -0.44 -17.57 -3.66
N ASP A 30 -0.68 -16.81 -2.59
CA ASP A 30 -2.01 -16.44 -2.07
C ASP A 30 -2.63 -15.26 -2.83
N GLY A 31 -1.91 -14.67 -3.78
CA GLY A 31 -2.33 -13.48 -4.50
C GLY A 31 -1.99 -12.18 -3.78
N THR A 32 -1.16 -12.15 -2.74
CA THR A 32 -0.72 -10.89 -2.13
C THR A 32 0.28 -10.16 -3.02
N LEU A 33 0.03 -8.89 -3.34
CA LEU A 33 0.99 -8.04 -4.06
C LEU A 33 1.94 -7.43 -3.06
N VAL A 34 3.25 -7.53 -3.31
CA VAL A 34 4.29 -7.04 -2.42
C VAL A 34 5.23 -6.13 -3.18
N ALA A 35 5.24 -4.85 -2.84
CA ALA A 35 6.25 -3.89 -3.22
C ALA A 35 7.44 -3.97 -2.26
N ASP A 36 8.62 -4.31 -2.77
CA ASP A 36 9.86 -4.43 -2.00
C ASP A 36 10.81 -3.25 -2.28
N PHE A 37 11.39 -2.69 -1.21
CA PHE A 37 12.35 -1.58 -1.27
C PHE A 37 13.76 -2.03 -0.84
N GLY A 38 14.24 -3.13 -1.42
CA GLY A 38 15.58 -3.67 -1.18
C GLY A 38 15.72 -4.29 0.22
N GLY A 39 14.65 -4.92 0.72
CA GLY A 39 14.61 -5.58 2.04
C GLY A 39 14.62 -4.64 3.26
N ARG A 40 14.52 -3.31 3.06
CA ARG A 40 14.45 -2.32 4.15
C ARG A 40 13.04 -1.90 4.50
N ALA A 41 12.13 -1.97 3.53
CA ALA A 41 10.72 -1.68 3.70
C ALA A 41 9.95 -2.52 2.70
N HIS A 42 8.71 -2.83 3.03
CA HIS A 42 7.78 -3.43 2.10
C HIS A 42 6.39 -2.84 2.28
N PHE A 43 5.62 -2.89 1.20
CA PHE A 43 4.20 -2.57 1.18
C PHE A 43 3.48 -3.71 0.48
N ALA A 44 2.72 -4.49 1.25
CA ALA A 44 1.98 -5.65 0.79
C ALA A 44 0.48 -5.40 0.89
N VAL A 45 -0.27 -5.91 -0.09
CA VAL A 45 -1.73 -5.82 -0.12
C VAL A 45 -2.30 -7.18 -0.49
N GLU A 46 -3.11 -7.71 0.41
CA GLU A 46 -3.80 -8.99 0.26
C GLU A 46 -4.97 -8.90 -0.74
N PRO A 47 -5.49 -10.02 -1.25
CA PRO A 47 -6.64 -10.03 -2.16
C PRO A 47 -7.91 -9.42 -1.59
N ASP A 48 -8.06 -9.40 -0.26
CA ASP A 48 -9.22 -8.85 0.44
C ASP A 48 -9.09 -7.36 0.75
N GLY A 49 -7.95 -6.74 0.40
CA GLY A 49 -7.66 -5.33 0.63
C GLY A 49 -6.95 -5.05 1.96
N THR A 50 -6.59 -6.07 2.74
CA THR A 50 -5.72 -5.92 3.91
C THR A 50 -4.34 -5.43 3.48
N VAL A 51 -3.82 -4.43 4.18
CA VAL A 51 -2.50 -3.85 3.93
C VAL A 51 -1.56 -4.27 5.05
N ASP A 52 -0.44 -4.85 4.64
CA ASP A 52 0.73 -5.13 5.48
C ASP A 52 1.88 -4.24 5.00
N ALA A 53 2.12 -3.15 5.74
CA ALA A 53 3.19 -2.21 5.43
C ALA A 53 4.21 -2.19 6.56
N GLY A 54 5.45 -2.58 6.25
CA GLY A 54 6.45 -2.82 7.27
C GLY A 54 7.81 -2.20 6.96
N MET A 55 8.35 -1.47 7.93
CA MET A 55 9.77 -1.20 8.11
C MET A 55 10.26 -1.94 9.37
N PRO A 56 11.59 -2.15 9.55
CA PRO A 56 12.12 -2.59 10.84
C PRO A 56 11.61 -1.64 11.94
N LEU A 57 10.81 -2.17 12.88
CA LEU A 57 10.19 -1.49 14.03
C LEU A 57 8.88 -0.70 13.78
N HIS A 58 8.34 -0.68 12.57
CA HIS A 58 7.03 -0.09 12.28
C HIS A 58 6.25 -0.99 11.31
N ASP A 59 5.30 -1.73 11.84
CA ASP A 59 4.31 -2.53 11.10
C ASP A 59 2.93 -1.87 11.15
N PHE A 60 2.29 -1.76 9.99
CA PHE A 60 0.86 -1.57 9.85
C PHE A 60 0.29 -2.86 9.29
N ASP A 61 -0.67 -3.43 10.01
CA ASP A 61 -1.42 -4.63 9.60
C ASP A 61 -2.90 -4.33 9.85
N GLY A 62 -3.68 -4.19 8.77
CA GLY A 62 -5.09 -3.88 8.88
C GLY A 62 -5.80 -3.67 7.55
N PRO A 63 -7.15 -3.67 7.56
CA PRO A 63 -7.94 -3.39 6.38
C PRO A 63 -7.70 -1.96 5.91
N ALA A 64 -7.71 -1.76 4.59
CA ALA A 64 -7.76 -0.45 3.98
C ALA A 64 -9.07 -0.29 3.22
N ASP A 65 -9.71 0.87 3.37
CA ASP A 65 -10.87 1.23 2.56
C ASP A 65 -10.44 1.89 1.27
N ARG A 66 -9.29 2.58 1.30
CA ARG A 66 -8.78 3.34 0.16
C ARG A 66 -7.27 3.52 0.23
N LEU A 67 -6.64 3.46 -0.94
CA LEU A 67 -5.22 3.77 -1.13
C LEU A 67 -5.07 5.01 -2.00
N ALA A 68 -4.25 5.96 -1.56
CA ALA A 68 -3.89 7.14 -2.34
C ALA A 68 -2.37 7.18 -2.60
N PHE A 69 -2.00 7.03 -3.85
CA PHE A 69 -0.61 7.04 -4.32
C PHE A 69 -0.20 8.46 -4.71
N ASP A 70 0.75 9.03 -3.98
CA ASP A 70 1.46 10.25 -4.35
C ASP A 70 2.86 9.88 -4.88
N HIS A 71 2.95 9.79 -6.20
CA HIS A 71 4.21 9.48 -6.90
C HIS A 71 5.22 10.62 -6.87
N ASP A 72 4.77 11.85 -6.65
CA ASP A 72 5.62 13.03 -6.61
C ASP A 72 6.37 13.12 -5.26
N THR A 73 5.68 12.81 -4.15
CA THR A 73 6.29 12.76 -2.81
C THR A 73 6.81 11.38 -2.42
N GLY A 74 6.45 10.32 -3.17
CA GLY A 74 6.84 8.95 -2.84
C GLY A 74 6.11 8.40 -1.62
N ALA A 75 4.83 8.76 -1.47
CA ALA A 75 3.99 8.34 -0.36
C ALA A 75 2.77 7.52 -0.84
N ILE A 76 2.33 6.60 0.00
CA ILE A 76 1.02 5.95 -0.08
C ILE A 76 0.28 6.28 1.20
N ASP A 77 -0.88 6.92 1.07
CA ASP A 77 -1.81 7.09 2.18
C ASP A 77 -2.81 5.93 2.17
N VAL A 78 -2.89 5.25 3.31
CA VAL A 78 -3.81 4.14 3.58
C VAL A 78 -4.92 4.69 4.47
N GLU A 79 -6.11 4.84 3.90
CA GLU A 79 -7.29 5.28 4.64
C GLU A 79 -8.05 4.04 5.13
N PHE A 80 -8.43 4.07 6.41
CA PHE A 80 -9.21 2.99 7.04
C PHE A 80 -10.17 3.57 8.07
N ASP A 81 -11.38 3.03 8.11
CA ASP A 81 -12.43 3.39 9.04
C ASP A 81 -12.14 2.79 10.43
N THR A 82 -12.23 3.64 11.45
CA THR A 82 -12.27 3.24 12.86
C THR A 82 -13.66 3.53 13.43
N ASP A 83 -14.00 2.95 14.58
CA ASP A 83 -15.31 3.15 15.23
C ASP A 83 -15.69 4.64 15.47
N GLU A 84 -14.70 5.54 15.46
CA GLU A 84 -14.88 6.96 15.79
C GLU A 84 -14.53 7.91 14.62
N ALA A 85 -13.66 7.52 13.68
CA ALA A 85 -13.22 8.39 12.57
C ALA A 85 -12.50 7.62 11.44
N VAL A 86 -12.34 8.27 10.28
CA VAL A 86 -11.39 7.82 9.23
C VAL A 86 -9.97 8.10 9.72
N ALA A 87 -9.14 7.07 9.83
CA ALA A 87 -7.73 7.19 10.12
C ALA A 87 -6.90 7.04 8.84
N VAL A 88 -5.72 7.66 8.83
CA VAL A 88 -4.81 7.62 7.69
C VAL A 88 -3.42 7.21 8.15
N TYR A 89 -2.90 6.14 7.56
CA TYR A 89 -1.52 5.71 7.70
C TYR A 89 -0.72 6.06 6.44
N THR A 90 0.32 6.88 6.57
CA THR A 90 1.18 7.26 5.43
C THR A 90 2.43 6.39 5.40
N PHE A 91 2.52 5.53 4.39
CA PHE A 91 3.77 4.85 4.03
C PHE A 91 4.61 5.77 3.15
N ARG A 92 5.91 5.89 3.42
CA ARG A 92 6.86 6.63 2.56
C ARG A 92 7.96 5.70 2.11
N ARG A 93 8.25 5.68 0.82
CA ARG A 93 9.39 4.90 0.31
C ARG A 93 10.71 5.48 0.87
N PRO A 94 11.69 4.61 1.20
CA PRO A 94 12.97 5.02 1.76
C PRO A 94 13.92 5.70 0.75
#